data_AF-A0A9E5A6L5-F1
#
_entry.id   AF-A0A9E5A6L5-F1
#
_cell.length_a   1.000
_cell.length_b   1.000
_cell.length_c   1.000
_cell.angle_alpha   90.00
_cell.angle_beta   90.00
_cell.angle_gamma   90.00
#
_symmetry.space_group_name_H-M   'P 1'
#
loop_
_entity.id
_entity.type
_entity.pdbx_description
1 polymer ?
#
loop_
_entity_poly.entity_id
_entity_poly.type
_entity_poly.pdbx_seq_one_letter_code
_entity_poly.pdbx_strand_id
1 'polypeptide(L)'
;MHKRLIVILTVIIVVLGAYVTYYTYATTYLMPKDIELLKDEIKTINESGTYDAEIASLEMQADRIEKLSLLNNIPLSQRQKQANDLENGQGIQSINNTLNELKQNITATKNMALGYDLLLRGDVASSLKSAYSDEIVNTLNSMDPLMNKLAQDLRKGDNKAVADDLRKLADALRTFNKQEQISANNLQDAVNKLETKKQGIFF
;
A
#
# COMPACT_ATOMS: atom_id res chain seq x y z
N MET A 1 -11.63 -53.64 16.21
CA MET A 1 -10.93 -52.63 15.39
C MET A 1 -11.83 -51.90 14.38
N HIS A 2 -12.87 -52.52 13.80
CA HIS A 2 -13.68 -51.91 12.72
C HIS A 2 -14.48 -50.64 13.08
N LYS A 3 -15.03 -50.51 14.30
CA LYS A 3 -15.80 -49.30 14.68
C LYS A 3 -14.97 -48.00 14.66
N ARG A 4 -13.71 -48.06 15.11
CA ARG A 4 -12.79 -46.91 15.05
C ARG A 4 -12.40 -46.57 13.61
N LEU A 5 -12.22 -47.58 12.76
CA LEU A 5 -11.91 -47.39 11.34
C LEU A 5 -13.09 -46.75 10.58
N ILE A 6 -14.32 -47.18 10.87
CA ILE A 6 -15.55 -46.61 10.30
C ILE A 6 -15.71 -45.14 10.71
N VAL A 7 -15.48 -44.79 11.98
CA VAL A 7 -15.54 -43.39 12.44
C VAL A 7 -14.50 -42.51 11.74
N ILE A 8 -13.26 -43.00 11.58
CA ILE A 8 -12.21 -42.27 10.87
C ILE A 8 -12.60 -42.05 9.40
N LEU A 9 -13.11 -43.09 8.72
CA LEU A 9 -13.61 -43.00 7.35
C LEU A 9 -14.75 -41.99 7.21
N THR A 10 -15.72 -42.00 8.13
CA THR A 10 -16.83 -41.03 8.12
C THR A 10 -16.32 -39.59 8.27
N VAL A 11 -15.38 -39.35 9.18
CA VAL A 11 -14.77 -38.01 9.36
C VAL A 11 -14.04 -37.57 8.09
N ILE A 12 -13.26 -38.46 7.47
CA ILE A 12 -12.55 -38.17 6.21
C ILE A 12 -13.53 -37.78 5.10
N ILE A 13 -14.62 -38.54 4.92
CA ILE A 13 -15.62 -38.26 3.89
C ILE A 13 -16.31 -36.91 4.12
N VAL A 14 -16.67 -36.60 5.36
CA VAL A 14 -17.29 -35.31 5.71
C VAL A 14 -16.34 -34.15 5.42
N VAL A 15 -15.06 -34.28 5.82
CA VAL A 15 -14.04 -33.25 5.57
C VAL A 15 -13.79 -33.08 4.07
N LEU A 16 -13.67 -34.16 3.31
CA LEU A 16 -13.48 -34.10 1.86
C LEU A 16 -14.69 -33.50 1.15
N GLY A 17 -15.92 -33.87 1.52
CA GLY A 17 -17.14 -33.33 0.95
C GLY A 17 -17.31 -31.81 1.22
N ALA A 18 -17.01 -31.39 2.44
CA ALA A 18 -16.98 -29.97 2.80
C ALA A 18 -15.90 -29.21 2.00
N TYR A 19 -14.71 -29.80 1.85
CA TYR A 19 -13.63 -29.21 1.08
C TYR A 19 -13.98 -29.04 -0.40
N VAL A 20 -14.52 -30.07 -1.06
CA VAL A 20 -14.94 -30.00 -2.47
C VAL A 20 -16.03 -28.95 -2.68
N THR A 21 -17.00 -28.86 -1.76
CA THR A 21 -18.07 -27.85 -1.82
C THR A 21 -17.49 -26.44 -1.69
N TYR A 22 -16.59 -26.21 -0.73
CA TYR A 22 -15.89 -24.94 -0.56
C TYR A 22 -15.02 -24.59 -1.77
N TYR A 23 -14.24 -25.55 -2.27
CA TYR A 23 -13.40 -25.38 -3.45
C TYR A 23 -14.23 -24.91 -4.65
N THR A 24 -15.36 -25.58 -4.91
CA THR A 24 -16.26 -25.24 -6.03
C THR A 24 -16.86 -23.84 -5.86
N TYR A 25 -17.31 -23.49 -4.66
CA TYR A 25 -17.83 -22.15 -4.37
C TYR A 25 -16.76 -21.08 -4.59
N ALA A 26 -15.55 -21.31 -4.06
CA ALA A 26 -14.46 -20.36 -4.15
C ALA A 26 -13.99 -20.15 -5.59
N THR A 27 -13.86 -21.22 -6.39
CA THR A 27 -13.44 -21.10 -7.79
C THR A 27 -14.49 -20.45 -8.68
N THR A 28 -15.78 -20.65 -8.39
CA THR A 28 -16.88 -20.18 -9.26
C THR A 28 -17.32 -18.76 -8.92
N TYR A 29 -17.26 -18.36 -7.65
CA TYR A 29 -17.80 -17.08 -7.18
C TYR A 29 -16.75 -16.15 -6.58
N LEU A 30 -15.91 -16.64 -5.68
CA LEU A 30 -14.93 -15.78 -4.99
C LEU A 30 -13.80 -15.36 -5.95
N MET A 31 -13.23 -16.31 -6.68
CA MET A 31 -12.09 -16.04 -7.56
C MET A 31 -12.37 -15.01 -8.66
N PRO A 32 -13.50 -15.06 -9.41
CA PRO A 32 -13.82 -14.01 -10.37
C PRO A 32 -13.94 -12.63 -9.73
N LYS A 33 -14.57 -12.54 -8.55
CA LYS A 33 -14.71 -11.30 -7.80
C LYS A 33 -13.37 -10.77 -7.32
N ASP A 34 -12.48 -11.64 -6.85
CA ASP A 34 -11.12 -11.28 -6.46
C ASP A 34 -10.34 -10.74 -7.66
N ILE A 35 -10.45 -11.35 -8.84
CA ILE A 35 -9.80 -10.86 -10.07
C ILE A 35 -10.29 -9.43 -10.40
N GLU A 36 -11.60 -9.17 -10.33
CA GLU A 36 -12.15 -7.83 -10.57
C GLU A 36 -11.61 -6.81 -9.58
N LEU A 37 -11.63 -7.14 -8.28
CA LEU A 37 -11.13 -6.26 -7.23
C LEU A 37 -9.64 -5.95 -7.39
N LEU A 38 -8.81 -6.95 -7.67
CA LEU A 38 -7.37 -6.77 -7.90
C LEU A 38 -7.10 -5.93 -9.15
N LYS A 39 -7.89 -6.08 -10.22
CA LYS A 39 -7.76 -5.26 -11.43
C LYS A 39 -8.14 -3.81 -11.18
N ASP A 40 -9.19 -3.55 -10.41
CA ASP A 40 -9.57 -2.19 -10.02
C ASP A 40 -8.47 -1.54 -9.17
N GLU A 41 -7.88 -2.28 -8.24
CA GLU A 41 -6.76 -1.80 -7.42
C GLU A 41 -5.51 -1.48 -8.25
N ILE A 42 -5.11 -2.36 -9.17
CA ILE A 42 -4.01 -2.12 -10.13
C ILE A 42 -4.30 -0.86 -10.96
N LYS A 43 -5.54 -0.71 -11.42
CA LYS A 43 -5.96 0.46 -12.19
C LYS A 43 -5.83 1.73 -11.36
N THR A 44 -6.31 1.74 -10.11
CA THR A 44 -6.16 2.89 -9.21
C THR A 44 -4.69 3.27 -9.04
N ILE A 45 -3.80 2.31 -8.74
CA ILE A 45 -2.36 2.56 -8.58
C ILE A 45 -1.74 3.17 -9.84
N ASN A 46 -2.12 2.67 -11.02
CA ASN A 46 -1.61 3.18 -12.29
C ASN A 46 -2.20 4.55 -12.68
N GLU A 47 -3.46 4.83 -12.32
CA GLU A 47 -4.14 6.10 -12.59
C GLU A 47 -3.71 7.22 -11.65
N SER A 48 -3.30 6.92 -10.41
CA SER A 48 -2.68 7.89 -9.51
C SER A 48 -1.38 8.49 -10.07
N GLY A 49 -0.76 7.84 -11.05
CA GLY A 49 0.42 8.33 -11.74
C GLY A 49 1.69 8.30 -10.88
N THR A 50 2.78 8.82 -11.43
CA THR A 50 4.07 8.96 -10.73
C THR A 50 4.16 10.31 -10.04
N TYR A 51 4.67 10.34 -8.80
CA TYR A 51 4.91 11.58 -8.04
C TYR A 51 6.13 12.40 -8.50
N ASP A 52 6.58 12.22 -9.75
CA ASP A 52 7.85 12.80 -10.24
C ASP A 52 7.82 14.33 -10.27
N ALA A 53 6.66 14.93 -10.58
CA ALA A 53 6.48 16.38 -10.60
C ALA A 53 6.53 16.97 -9.18
N GLU A 54 5.90 16.29 -8.22
CA GLU A 54 5.90 16.66 -6.81
C GLU A 54 7.30 16.55 -6.21
N ILE A 55 8.01 15.44 -6.50
CA ILE A 55 9.40 15.22 -6.11
C ILE A 55 10.28 16.37 -6.64
N ALA A 56 10.20 16.68 -7.93
CA ALA A 56 10.97 17.76 -8.53
C ALA A 56 10.63 19.13 -7.92
N SER A 57 9.36 19.37 -7.59
CA SER A 57 8.92 20.60 -6.92
C SER A 57 9.50 20.73 -5.52
N LEU A 58 9.51 19.65 -4.72
CA LEU A 58 10.10 19.65 -3.38
C LEU A 58 11.60 19.91 -3.42
N GLU A 59 12.32 19.26 -4.33
CA GLU A 59 13.77 19.45 -4.51
C GLU A 59 14.10 20.88 -4.96
N MET A 60 13.32 21.43 -5.90
CA MET A 60 13.48 22.81 -6.34
C MET A 60 13.23 23.82 -5.21
N GLN A 61 12.21 23.57 -4.38
CA GLN A 61 11.91 24.40 -3.22
C GLN A 61 13.03 24.34 -2.17
N ALA A 62 13.53 23.15 -1.87
CA ALA A 62 14.67 22.95 -0.97
C ALA A 62 15.88 23.76 -1.42
N ASP A 63 16.24 23.65 -2.70
CA ASP A 63 17.36 24.36 -3.29
C ASP A 63 17.19 25.88 -3.23
N ARG A 64 16.00 26.39 -3.50
CA ARG A 64 15.72 27.83 -3.43
C ARG A 64 15.81 28.35 -2.00
N ILE A 65 15.24 27.63 -1.03
CA ILE A 65 15.26 28.03 0.38
C ILE A 65 16.70 28.07 0.89
N GLU A 66 17.51 27.05 0.60
CA GLU A 66 18.90 26.98 1.05
C GLU A 66 19.78 28.03 0.36
N LYS A 67 19.79 28.07 -0.98
CA LYS A 67 20.69 28.95 -1.75
C LYS A 67 20.38 30.43 -1.58
N LEU A 68 19.10 30.78 -1.45
CA LEU A 68 18.66 32.18 -1.36
C LEU A 68 18.34 32.60 0.08
N SER A 69 18.46 31.69 1.05
CA SER A 69 18.11 31.92 2.46
C SER A 69 16.73 32.59 2.62
N LEU A 70 15.74 32.10 1.87
CA LEU A 70 14.44 32.76 1.68
C LEU A 70 13.72 33.07 2.99
N LEU A 71 13.86 32.22 4.01
CA LEU A 71 13.18 32.38 5.30
C LEU A 71 13.67 33.61 6.07
N ASN A 72 14.89 34.12 5.78
CA ASN A 72 15.41 35.33 6.41
C ASN A 72 14.59 36.57 6.04
N ASN A 73 13.93 36.54 4.87
CA ASN A 73 13.11 37.64 4.36
C ASN A 73 11.62 37.45 4.65
N ILE A 74 11.23 36.35 5.31
CA ILE A 74 9.84 36.07 5.67
C ILE A 74 9.63 36.41 7.15
N PRO A 75 8.71 37.34 7.48
CA PRO A 75 8.37 37.68 8.85
C PRO A 75 7.93 36.46 9.66
N LEU A 76 8.22 36.47 10.97
CA LEU A 76 7.85 35.38 11.89
C LEU A 76 6.36 35.04 11.84
N SER A 77 5.48 36.06 11.77
CA SER A 77 4.03 35.87 11.70
C SER A 77 3.59 35.11 10.44
N GLN A 78 4.25 35.34 9.31
CA GLN A 78 3.98 34.60 8.07
C GLN A 78 4.50 33.16 8.14
N ARG A 79 5.69 32.96 8.71
CA ARG A 79 6.25 31.61 8.93
C ARG A 79 5.37 30.80 9.91
N GLN A 80 4.87 31.43 10.97
CA GLN A 80 3.93 30.79 11.89
C GLN A 80 2.62 30.39 11.20
N LYS A 81 2.08 31.27 10.34
CA LYS A 81 0.89 30.94 9.56
C LYS A 81 1.13 29.74 8.65
N GLN A 82 2.21 29.74 7.87
CA GLN A 82 2.56 28.63 6.98
C GLN A 82 2.79 27.32 7.74
N ALA A 83 3.44 27.36 8.89
CA ALA A 83 3.62 26.17 9.73
C ALA A 83 2.29 25.63 10.28
N ASN A 84 1.39 26.52 10.70
CA ASN A 84 0.06 26.12 11.15
C ASN A 84 -0.78 25.58 9.98
N ASP A 85 -0.65 26.14 8.78
CA ASP A 85 -1.31 25.65 7.57
C ASP A 85 -0.75 24.29 7.14
N LEU A 86 0.53 23.98 7.40
CA LEU A 86 1.10 22.64 7.20
C LEU A 86 0.53 21.62 8.20
N GLU A 87 0.49 21.98 9.47
CA GLU A 87 -0.01 21.10 10.55
C GLU A 87 -1.51 20.84 10.47
N ASN A 88 -2.29 21.85 10.10
CA ASN A 88 -3.75 21.77 9.98
C ASN A 88 -4.22 21.59 8.53
N GLY A 89 -3.28 21.51 7.60
CA GLY A 89 -3.54 21.46 6.17
C GLY A 89 -4.11 20.12 5.74
N GLN A 90 -4.79 20.16 4.59
CA GLN A 90 -5.29 18.97 3.92
C GLN A 90 -4.18 17.95 3.61
N GLY A 91 -2.91 18.36 3.51
CA GLY A 91 -1.77 17.47 3.24
C GLY A 91 -1.57 16.39 4.30
N ILE A 92 -1.53 16.74 5.60
CA ILE A 92 -1.35 15.76 6.68
C ILE A 92 -2.60 14.88 6.82
N GLN A 93 -3.79 15.45 6.64
CA GLN A 93 -5.04 14.66 6.64
C GLN A 93 -5.09 13.68 5.46
N SER A 94 -4.61 14.09 4.28
CA SER A 94 -4.53 13.23 3.10
C SER A 94 -3.57 12.06 3.32
N ILE A 95 -2.38 12.31 3.91
CA ILE A 95 -1.42 11.24 4.25
C ILE A 95 -2.05 10.23 5.21
N ASN A 96 -2.76 10.70 6.24
CA ASN A 96 -3.45 9.83 7.18
C ASN A 96 -4.54 8.98 6.53
N ASN A 97 -5.29 9.55 5.57
CA ASN A 97 -6.31 8.82 4.82
C ASN A 97 -5.69 7.75 3.93
N THR A 98 -4.65 8.09 3.16
CA THR A 98 -3.90 7.13 2.33
C THR A 98 -3.31 5.99 3.18
N LEU A 99 -2.79 6.31 4.36
CA LEU A 99 -2.24 5.32 5.29
C LEU A 99 -3.33 4.37 5.83
N ASN A 100 -4.53 4.89 6.08
CA ASN A 100 -5.68 4.07 6.46
C ASN A 100 -6.19 3.19 5.32
N GLU A 101 -6.28 3.73 4.10
CA GLU A 101 -6.64 2.97 2.89
C GLU A 101 -5.65 1.84 2.64
N LEU A 102 -4.34 2.11 2.74
CA LEU A 102 -3.32 1.08 2.58
C LEU A 102 -3.38 0.01 3.68
N LYS A 103 -3.64 0.38 4.93
CA LYS A 103 -3.86 -0.60 6.01
C LYS A 103 -5.07 -1.49 5.71
N GLN A 104 -6.14 -0.93 5.15
CA GLN A 104 -7.32 -1.68 4.74
C GLN A 104 -7.00 -2.62 3.58
N ASN A 105 -6.30 -2.13 2.55
CA ASN A 105 -5.88 -2.94 1.40
C ASN A 105 -4.97 -4.09 1.83
N ILE A 106 -3.93 -3.82 2.65
CA ILE A 106 -3.06 -4.84 3.24
C ILE A 106 -3.87 -5.92 3.95
N THR A 107 -4.86 -5.52 4.74
CA THR A 107 -5.72 -6.46 5.49
C THR A 107 -6.58 -7.29 4.55
N ALA A 108 -7.19 -6.67 3.54
CA ALA A 108 -8.00 -7.34 2.53
C ALA A 108 -7.16 -8.34 1.73
N THR A 109 -5.99 -7.94 1.24
CA THR A 109 -5.07 -8.80 0.48
C THR A 109 -4.53 -9.95 1.32
N LYS A 110 -4.20 -9.72 2.61
CA LYS A 110 -3.79 -10.81 3.53
C LYS A 110 -4.92 -11.82 3.76
N ASN A 111 -6.15 -11.36 3.95
CA ASN A 111 -7.31 -12.24 4.09
C ASN A 111 -7.56 -13.05 2.81
N MET A 112 -7.43 -12.42 1.65
CA MET A 112 -7.54 -13.08 0.35
C MET A 112 -6.44 -14.16 0.19
N ALA A 113 -5.19 -13.85 0.55
CA ALA A 113 -4.08 -14.80 0.48
C ALA A 113 -4.31 -16.05 1.35
N LEU A 114 -4.89 -15.90 2.55
CA LEU A 114 -5.27 -17.03 3.40
C LEU A 114 -6.31 -17.94 2.72
N GLY A 115 -7.28 -17.35 2.02
CA GLY A 115 -8.24 -18.11 1.21
C GLY A 115 -7.54 -18.95 0.13
N TYR A 116 -6.54 -18.38 -0.54
CA TYR A 116 -5.77 -19.10 -1.55
C TYR A 116 -4.83 -20.16 -0.96
N ASP A 117 -4.28 -19.98 0.24
CA ASP A 117 -3.57 -21.05 0.94
C ASP A 117 -4.50 -22.26 1.22
N LEU A 118 -5.74 -22.01 1.65
CA LEU A 118 -6.74 -23.06 1.89
C LEU A 118 -7.15 -23.80 0.61
N LEU A 119 -7.14 -23.10 -0.53
CA LEU A 119 -7.36 -23.70 -1.85
C LEU A 119 -6.13 -24.42 -2.42
N LEU A 120 -5.05 -24.55 -1.64
CA LEU A 120 -3.76 -25.12 -2.06
C LEU A 120 -3.15 -24.36 -3.25
N ARG A 121 -3.40 -23.04 -3.31
CA ARG A 121 -2.90 -22.09 -4.32
C ARG A 121 -1.85 -21.17 -3.72
N GLY A 122 -0.82 -21.79 -3.13
CA GLY A 122 0.26 -21.09 -2.44
C GLY A 122 1.05 -20.13 -3.34
N ASP A 123 1.05 -20.35 -4.65
CA ASP A 123 1.67 -19.47 -5.64
C ASP A 123 0.93 -18.13 -5.82
N VAL A 124 -0.41 -18.15 -5.76
CA VAL A 124 -1.25 -16.94 -5.74
C VAL A 124 -1.14 -16.27 -4.38
N ALA A 125 -1.24 -17.05 -3.30
CA ALA A 125 -1.14 -16.53 -1.94
C ALA A 125 0.20 -15.82 -1.70
N SER A 126 1.30 -16.35 -2.25
CA SER A 126 2.62 -15.72 -2.18
C SER A 126 2.66 -14.37 -2.90
N SER A 127 2.08 -14.27 -4.10
CA SER A 127 2.02 -12.99 -4.84
C SER A 127 1.20 -11.94 -4.10
N LEU A 128 0.03 -12.33 -3.56
CA LEU A 128 -0.82 -11.45 -2.76
C LEU A 128 -0.12 -10.98 -1.48
N LYS A 129 0.54 -11.88 -0.74
CA LYS A 129 1.33 -11.53 0.45
C LYS A 129 2.48 -10.57 0.13
N SER A 130 3.01 -10.62 -1.09
CA SER A 130 4.13 -9.79 -1.53
C SER A 130 3.70 -8.46 -2.14
N ALA A 131 2.40 -8.28 -2.44
CA ALA A 131 1.89 -7.04 -3.03
C ALA A 131 2.16 -5.83 -2.12
N TYR A 132 1.93 -5.99 -0.83
CA TYR A 132 2.15 -4.91 0.13
C TYR A 132 3.30 -5.19 1.07
N SER A 133 4.43 -4.53 0.83
CA SER A 133 5.61 -4.59 1.68
C SER A 133 5.45 -3.73 2.94
N ASP A 134 6.09 -4.14 4.04
CA ASP A 134 6.18 -3.30 5.25
C ASP A 134 6.90 -1.98 4.95
N GLU A 135 7.69 -1.92 3.87
CA GLU A 135 8.36 -0.71 3.39
C GLU A 135 7.38 0.41 3.01
N ILE A 136 6.22 0.08 2.43
CA ILE A 136 5.16 1.06 2.13
C ILE A 136 4.66 1.71 3.42
N VAL A 137 4.35 0.87 4.42
CA VAL A 137 3.84 1.32 5.71
C VAL A 137 4.89 2.16 6.45
N ASN A 138 6.15 1.71 6.44
CA ASN A 138 7.26 2.42 7.08
C ASN A 138 7.54 3.77 6.41
N THR A 139 7.50 3.82 5.08
CA THR A 139 7.69 5.05 4.31
C THR A 139 6.62 6.08 4.67
N LEU A 140 5.36 5.69 4.72
CA LEU A 140 4.26 6.58 5.09
C LEU A 140 4.33 7.03 6.55
N ASN A 141 4.61 6.10 7.48
CA ASN A 141 4.81 6.43 8.89
C ASN A 141 5.98 7.41 9.09
N SER A 142 6.94 7.45 8.17
CA SER A 142 8.06 8.40 8.22
C SER A 142 7.70 9.81 7.74
N MET A 143 6.64 9.97 6.94
CA MET A 143 6.23 11.27 6.40
C MET A 143 5.60 12.19 7.46
N ASP A 144 4.77 11.66 8.36
CA ASP A 144 4.15 12.43 9.46
C ASP A 144 5.16 13.17 10.36
N PRO A 145 6.18 12.51 10.94
CA PRO A 145 7.17 13.21 11.75
C PRO A 145 8.01 14.19 10.92
N LEU A 146 8.24 13.94 9.63
CA LEU A 146 8.92 14.89 8.74
C LEU A 146 8.09 16.16 8.53
N MET A 147 6.77 16.03 8.33
CA MET A 147 5.86 17.18 8.17
C MET A 147 5.80 18.03 9.44
N ASN A 148 5.75 17.40 10.62
CA ASN A 148 5.81 18.11 11.90
C ASN A 148 7.15 18.83 12.09
N LYS A 149 8.26 18.19 11.73
CA LYS A 149 9.59 18.77 11.84
C LYS A 149 9.77 19.95 10.87
N LEU A 150 9.30 19.82 9.63
CA LEU A 150 9.25 20.88 8.63
C LEU A 150 8.51 22.12 9.16
N ALA A 151 7.34 21.94 9.78
CA ALA A 151 6.58 23.03 10.38
C ALA A 151 7.37 23.74 11.50
N GLN A 152 8.06 22.97 12.37
CA GLN A 152 8.90 23.53 13.42
C GLN A 152 10.08 24.32 12.87
N ASP A 153 10.78 23.78 11.87
CA ASP A 153 11.98 24.40 11.32
C ASP A 153 11.63 25.64 10.49
N LEU A 154 10.46 25.64 9.85
CA LEU A 154 9.89 26.83 9.20
C LEU A 154 9.57 27.94 10.23
N ARG A 155 8.98 27.60 11.39
CA ARG A 155 8.78 28.57 12.50
C ARG A 155 10.08 29.15 13.03
N LYS A 156 11.16 28.36 13.07
CA LYS A 156 12.49 28.83 13.48
C LYS A 156 13.16 29.67 12.39
N GLY A 157 12.78 29.46 11.13
CA GLY A 157 13.37 30.17 9.99
C GLY A 157 14.70 29.55 9.59
N ASP A 158 14.90 28.27 9.90
CA ASP A 158 16.12 27.55 9.60
C ASP A 158 16.08 27.08 8.14
N ASN A 159 16.69 27.86 7.25
CA ASN A 159 16.71 27.57 5.82
C ASN A 159 17.30 26.19 5.52
N LYS A 160 18.37 25.81 6.22
CA LYS A 160 19.06 24.54 5.98
C LYS A 160 18.19 23.37 6.43
N ALA A 161 17.64 23.46 7.63
CA ALA A 161 16.80 22.39 8.16
C ALA A 161 15.51 22.21 7.35
N VAL A 162 14.89 23.30 6.90
CA VAL A 162 13.71 23.24 6.01
C VAL A 162 14.06 22.60 4.66
N ALA A 163 15.20 22.96 4.05
CA ALA A 163 15.63 22.35 2.80
C ALA A 163 15.91 20.84 2.95
N ASP A 164 16.56 20.44 4.05
CA ASP A 164 16.82 19.04 4.35
C ASP A 164 15.53 18.24 4.58
N ASP A 165 14.53 18.81 5.26
CA ASP A 165 13.24 18.15 5.47
C ASP A 165 12.45 17.97 4.16
N LEU A 166 12.47 18.96 3.26
CA LEU A 166 11.86 18.86 1.93
C LEU A 166 12.50 17.78 1.07
N ARG A 167 13.83 17.64 1.11
CA ARG A 167 14.56 16.56 0.41
C ARG A 167 14.20 15.18 0.96
N LYS A 168 14.08 15.05 2.28
CA LYS A 168 13.63 13.79 2.92
C LYS A 168 12.20 13.42 2.52
N LEU A 169 11.30 14.39 2.41
CA LEU A 169 9.94 14.15 1.90
C LEU A 169 9.98 13.68 0.43
N ALA A 170 10.84 14.29 -0.41
CA ALA A 170 11.03 13.86 -1.79
C ALA A 170 11.57 12.41 -1.89
N ASP A 171 12.53 12.05 -1.05
CA ASP A 171 13.07 10.68 -0.96
C ASP A 171 12.01 9.66 -0.48
N ALA A 172 11.17 10.05 0.48
CA ALA A 172 10.06 9.23 0.95
C ALA A 172 9.04 9.01 -0.18
N LEU A 173 8.66 10.05 -0.92
CA LEU A 173 7.76 9.93 -2.08
C LEU A 173 8.36 9.05 -3.19
N ARG A 174 9.66 9.16 -3.45
CA ARG A 174 10.35 8.31 -4.43
C ARG A 174 10.30 6.84 -4.03
N THR A 175 10.53 6.57 -2.75
CA THR A 175 10.45 5.21 -2.19
C THR A 175 9.02 4.69 -2.29
N PHE A 176 8.04 5.50 -1.90
CA PHE A 176 6.62 5.16 -2.01
C PHE A 176 6.21 4.82 -3.45
N ASN A 177 6.53 5.70 -4.42
CA ASN A 177 6.24 5.49 -5.84
C ASN A 177 6.81 4.16 -6.36
N LYS A 178 8.07 3.85 -6.00
CA LYS A 178 8.71 2.58 -6.36
C LYS A 178 7.97 1.38 -5.76
N GLN A 179 7.54 1.47 -4.51
CA GLN A 179 6.85 0.37 -3.84
C GLN A 179 5.43 0.17 -4.37
N GLU A 180 4.71 1.24 -4.73
CA GLU A 180 3.40 1.12 -5.39
C GLU A 180 3.52 0.39 -6.73
N GLN A 181 4.56 0.69 -7.52
CA GLN A 181 4.83 -0.03 -8.77
C GLN A 181 5.14 -1.51 -8.53
N ILE A 182 5.90 -1.84 -7.48
CA ILE A 182 6.15 -3.24 -7.09
C ILE A 182 4.84 -3.92 -6.69
N SER A 183 3.98 -3.23 -5.93
CA SER A 183 2.65 -3.72 -5.54
C SER A 183 1.80 -4.04 -6.77
N ALA A 184 1.65 -3.09 -7.69
CA ALA A 184 0.89 -3.28 -8.93
C ALA A 184 1.38 -4.50 -9.73
N ASN A 185 2.69 -4.69 -9.85
CA ASN A 185 3.28 -5.84 -10.54
C ASN A 185 2.95 -7.17 -9.83
N ASN A 186 3.02 -7.22 -8.51
CA ASN A 186 2.70 -8.41 -7.72
C ASN A 186 1.20 -8.74 -7.75
N LEU A 187 0.33 -7.73 -7.73
CA LEU A 187 -1.11 -7.89 -7.91
C LEU A 187 -1.42 -8.39 -9.34
N GLN A 188 -0.74 -7.86 -10.35
CA GLN A 188 -0.91 -8.30 -11.74
C GLN A 188 -0.46 -9.76 -11.93
N ASP A 189 0.64 -10.16 -11.30
CA ASP A 189 1.07 -11.57 -11.28
C ASP A 189 0.03 -12.48 -10.62
N ALA A 190 -0.56 -12.04 -9.50
CA ALA A 190 -1.66 -12.78 -8.86
C ALA A 190 -2.87 -12.92 -9.81
N VAL A 191 -3.28 -11.84 -10.48
CA VAL A 191 -4.36 -11.85 -11.48
C VAL A 191 -4.06 -12.84 -12.61
N ASN A 192 -2.86 -12.79 -13.20
CA ASN A 192 -2.46 -13.68 -14.29
C ASN A 192 -2.52 -15.15 -13.88
N LYS A 193 -2.06 -15.48 -12.66
CA LYS A 193 -2.13 -16.83 -12.10
C LYS A 193 -3.57 -17.29 -11.88
N LEU A 194 -4.45 -16.41 -11.40
CA LEU A 194 -5.86 -16.71 -11.21
C LEU A 194 -6.58 -16.94 -12.54
N GLU A 195 -6.34 -16.11 -13.55
CA GLU A 195 -6.92 -16.25 -14.88
C GLU A 195 -6.47 -17.52 -15.59
N THR A 196 -5.16 -17.84 -15.53
CA THR A 196 -4.62 -19.08 -16.10
C THR A 196 -5.30 -20.31 -15.47
N LYS A 197 -5.50 -20.29 -14.16
CA LYS A 197 -6.16 -21.40 -13.46
C LYS A 197 -7.67 -21.43 -13.68
N LYS A 198 -8.33 -20.30 -13.96
CA LYS A 198 -9.73 -20.26 -14.38
C LYS A 198 -9.94 -20.98 -15.71
N GLN A 199 -8.99 -20.85 -16.64
CA GLN A 199 -9.02 -21.54 -17.94
C GLN A 199 -8.74 -23.05 -17.84
N GLY A 200 -7.92 -23.47 -16.86
CA GLY A 200 -7.57 -24.88 -16.64
C GLY A 200 -8.62 -25.74 -15.88
N ILE A 201 -9.74 -25.16 -15.42
CA ILE A 201 -10.80 -25.90 -14.68
C ILE A 201 -11.83 -26.54 -15.64
N PHE A 202 -11.75 -26.28 -16.95
CA PHE A 202 -12.60 -26.88 -17.98
C PHE A 202 -11.93 -28.09 -18.66
N PHE A 203 -11.52 -29.11 -17.91
CA PHE A 203 -11.22 -30.46 -18.46
C PHE A 203 -11.56 -31.54 -17.43
#